data_AF-A0A929HLD8-F1
#
_entry.id   AF-A0A929HLD8-F1
#
_cell.length_a   1.000
_cell.length_b   1.000
_cell.length_c   1.000
_cell.angle_alpha   90.00
_cell.angle_beta   90.00
_cell.angle_gamma   90.00
#
_symmetry.space_group_name_H-M   'P 1'
#
loop_
_entity.id
_entity.type
_entity.pdbx_description
1 polymer ?
#
loop_
_entity_poly.entity_id
_entity_poly.type
_entity_poly.pdbx_seq_one_letter_code
_entity_poly.pdbx_strand_id
1 'polypeptide(L)'
;MLLTLLLVGCVPKAHTLAPYSEKTEEAAALEAEAAKACSAERKGAVSGMSSFTTDGCTLYPDGEWVECCIEHDKEYWCGGSRVKRKESDLKMKSCIAKKGFGYRANLMYLGVRLGAHPLMPVPWRWGYGWSWPRGYEEAEKRSPSGSSFKAGPKVK
;
A
#
# COMPACT_ATOMS: atom_id res chain seq x y z
N MET A 1 30.63 -35.05 22.31
CA MET A 1 29.45 -34.26 22.72
C MET A 1 29.60 -32.87 22.13
N LEU A 2 29.07 -32.65 20.92
CA LEU A 2 29.12 -31.35 20.26
C LEU A 2 27.87 -30.59 20.67
N LEU A 3 28.05 -29.54 21.46
CA LEU A 3 26.99 -28.71 22.01
C LEU A 3 26.44 -27.81 20.89
N THR A 4 25.40 -28.26 20.20
CA THR A 4 24.65 -27.44 19.25
C THR A 4 23.88 -26.39 20.03
N LEU A 5 24.45 -25.20 20.14
CA LEU A 5 23.77 -24.01 20.63
C LEU A 5 22.71 -23.62 19.60
N LEU A 6 21.48 -24.12 19.78
CA LEU A 6 20.31 -23.61 19.06
C LEU A 6 20.04 -22.20 19.59
N LEU A 7 20.61 -21.20 18.93
CA LEU A 7 20.19 -19.81 19.07
C LEU A 7 18.74 -19.71 18.55
N VAL A 8 17.78 -19.96 19.44
CA VAL A 8 16.38 -19.56 19.24
C VAL A 8 16.33 -18.04 19.43
N GLY A 9 16.89 -17.31 18.47
CA GLY A 9 16.59 -15.90 18.33
C GLY A 9 15.12 -15.79 17.95
N CYS A 10 14.29 -15.28 18.85
CA CYS A 10 12.98 -14.77 18.46
C CYS A 10 13.22 -13.66 17.44
N VAL A 11 13.13 -13.99 16.14
CA VAL A 11 12.93 -12.96 15.13
C VAL A 11 11.62 -12.28 15.53
N PRO A 12 11.59 -10.95 15.77
CA PRO A 12 10.32 -10.26 15.98
C PRO A 12 9.44 -10.61 14.78
N LYS A 13 8.32 -11.29 15.03
CA LYS A 13 7.38 -11.67 13.97
C LYS A 13 7.04 -10.40 13.21
N ALA A 14 7.60 -10.25 12.02
CA ALA A 14 7.42 -9.06 11.21
C ALA A 14 5.93 -8.84 10.88
N HIS A 15 5.12 -9.91 10.97
CA HIS A 15 3.69 -9.91 10.67
C HIS A 15 2.90 -10.63 11.77
N THR A 16 1.91 -9.94 12.34
CA THR A 16 1.00 -10.47 13.37
C THR A 16 -0.35 -10.92 12.79
N LEU A 17 -0.61 -10.65 11.52
CA LEU A 17 -1.88 -10.96 10.86
C LEU A 17 -1.85 -12.30 10.14
N ALA A 18 -2.95 -13.03 10.26
CA ALA A 18 -3.26 -14.12 9.33
C ALA A 18 -3.43 -13.52 7.93
N PRO A 19 -2.86 -14.12 6.87
CA PRO A 19 -2.28 -15.46 6.82
C PRO A 19 -0.79 -15.57 7.19
N TYR A 20 -0.03 -14.47 7.29
CA TYR A 20 1.42 -14.51 7.51
C TYR A 20 1.85 -15.13 8.85
N SER A 21 0.98 -15.14 9.85
CA SER A 21 1.25 -15.77 11.15
C SER A 21 1.12 -17.30 11.16
N GLU A 22 0.38 -17.87 10.21
CA GLU A 22 -0.12 -19.26 10.32
C GLU A 22 -0.15 -20.05 9.00
N LYS A 23 -0.16 -19.39 7.83
CA LYS A 23 -0.49 -20.00 6.53
C LYS A 23 0.34 -19.43 5.38
N THR A 24 1.37 -20.17 4.99
CA THR A 24 2.34 -19.75 3.96
C THR A 24 1.77 -19.66 2.54
N GLU A 25 0.82 -20.53 2.17
CA GLU A 25 0.21 -20.51 0.84
C GLU A 25 -0.72 -19.31 0.63
N GLU A 26 -1.55 -19.00 1.62
CA GLU A 26 -2.41 -17.81 1.59
C GLU A 26 -1.58 -16.51 1.59
N ALA A 27 -0.46 -16.48 2.33
CA ALA A 27 0.50 -15.39 2.28
C ALA A 27 1.14 -15.24 0.89
N ALA A 28 1.59 -16.33 0.28
CA ALA A 28 2.14 -16.31 -1.07
C ALA A 28 1.12 -15.85 -2.13
N ALA A 29 -0.15 -16.23 -1.98
CA ALA A 29 -1.22 -15.76 -2.86
C ALA A 29 -1.41 -14.24 -2.74
N LEU A 30 -1.39 -13.70 -1.53
CA LEU A 30 -1.51 -12.27 -1.27
C LEU A 30 -0.30 -11.48 -1.82
N GLU A 31 0.91 -12.02 -1.68
CA GLU A 31 2.12 -11.46 -2.28
C GLU A 31 2.05 -11.42 -3.80
N ALA A 32 1.61 -12.51 -4.42
CA ALA A 32 1.45 -12.60 -5.88
C ALA A 32 0.38 -11.62 -6.39
N GLU A 33 -0.71 -11.45 -5.64
CA GLU A 33 -1.75 -10.48 -5.96
C GLU A 33 -1.22 -9.04 -5.92
N ALA A 34 -0.49 -8.68 -4.86
CA ALA A 34 0.13 -7.37 -4.71
C ALA A 34 1.12 -7.10 -5.85
N ALA A 35 1.99 -8.07 -6.17
CA ALA A 35 2.97 -7.97 -7.26
C ALA A 35 2.30 -7.80 -8.63
N LYS A 36 1.20 -8.53 -8.89
CA LYS A 36 0.40 -8.39 -10.12
C LYS A 36 -0.21 -7.00 -10.24
N ALA A 37 -0.86 -6.52 -9.17
CA ALA A 37 -1.47 -5.19 -9.14
C ALA A 37 -0.43 -4.09 -9.36
N CYS A 38 0.71 -4.18 -8.67
CA CYS A 38 1.77 -3.18 -8.80
C CYS A 38 2.42 -3.18 -10.20
N SER A 39 2.67 -4.36 -10.78
CA SER A 39 3.22 -4.47 -12.13
C SER A 39 2.29 -3.86 -13.18
N ALA A 40 0.97 -4.03 -13.02
CA ALA A 40 -0.03 -3.39 -13.88
C ALA A 40 -0.02 -1.86 -13.72
N GLU A 41 0.04 -1.36 -12.48
CA GLU A 41 0.06 0.06 -12.18
C GLU A 41 1.32 0.77 -12.68
N ARG A 42 2.46 0.07 -12.66
CA ARG A 42 3.78 0.63 -13.04
C ARG A 42 4.13 0.43 -14.52
N LYS A 43 3.31 -0.31 -15.29
CA LYS A 43 3.56 -0.65 -16.71
C LYS A 43 4.97 -1.22 -16.95
N GLY A 44 5.50 -1.96 -15.96
CA GLY A 44 6.89 -2.41 -15.92
C GLY A 44 7.14 -3.34 -14.74
N ALA A 45 8.32 -3.97 -14.71
CA ALA A 45 8.63 -5.01 -13.73
C ALA A 45 8.83 -4.43 -12.30
N VAL A 46 8.29 -5.13 -11.30
CA VAL A 46 8.61 -4.98 -9.86
C VAL A 46 10.01 -5.53 -9.51
N SER A 47 10.90 -5.61 -10.50
CA SER A 47 12.26 -6.15 -10.34
C SER A 47 13.07 -5.29 -9.37
N GLY A 48 13.62 -5.92 -8.33
CA GLY A 48 14.38 -5.22 -7.28
C GLY A 48 13.52 -4.68 -6.13
N MET A 49 12.21 -4.94 -6.13
CA MET A 49 11.38 -4.76 -4.94
C MET A 49 11.51 -5.97 -4.00
N SER A 50 11.38 -5.73 -2.70
CA SER A 50 11.18 -6.81 -1.73
C SER A 50 9.81 -7.47 -1.93
N SER A 51 9.63 -8.70 -1.43
CA SER A 51 8.31 -9.30 -1.31
C SER A 51 7.33 -8.35 -0.60
N PHE A 52 6.06 -8.44 -0.99
CA PHE A 52 4.99 -7.72 -0.31
C PHE A 52 4.83 -8.26 1.10
N THR A 53 4.53 -7.36 2.03
CA THR A 53 4.25 -7.69 3.41
C THR A 53 3.21 -6.73 3.96
N THR A 54 2.43 -7.14 4.95
CA THR A 54 1.45 -6.28 5.63
C THR A 54 1.42 -6.60 7.12
N ASP A 55 1.25 -5.57 7.94
CA ASP A 55 0.92 -5.69 9.37
C ASP A 55 -0.50 -5.20 9.66
N GLY A 56 -1.29 -4.98 8.60
CA GLY A 56 -2.65 -4.47 8.59
C GLY A 56 -2.69 -3.01 8.95
N CYS A 57 -3.40 -2.65 10.02
CA CYS A 57 -3.58 -1.26 10.35
C CYS A 57 -2.41 -0.76 11.21
N THR A 58 -1.22 -0.56 10.62
CA THR A 58 0.00 -0.16 11.34
C THR A 58 -0.26 0.92 12.41
N LEU A 59 0.17 0.65 13.65
CA LEU A 59 -0.03 1.53 14.83
C LEU A 59 -1.50 1.85 15.18
N TYR A 60 -2.43 1.02 14.72
CA TYR A 60 -3.85 1.09 15.03
C TYR A 60 -4.40 -0.33 15.27
N PRO A 61 -5.41 -0.52 16.13
CA PRO A 61 -6.00 -1.84 16.30
C PRO A 61 -6.65 -2.35 15.00
N ASP A 62 -6.42 -3.62 14.67
CA ASP A 62 -7.18 -4.30 13.62
C ASP A 62 -8.63 -4.55 14.05
N GLY A 63 -9.51 -4.75 13.08
CA GLY A 63 -10.93 -5.00 13.29
C GLY A 63 -11.63 -5.38 11.99
N GLU A 64 -12.94 -5.15 11.89
CA GLU A 64 -13.74 -5.42 10.68
C GLU A 64 -13.33 -4.58 9.46
N TRP A 65 -12.35 -3.70 9.60
CA TRP A 65 -11.80 -2.85 8.55
C TRP A 65 -10.40 -3.28 8.08
N VAL A 66 -9.83 -4.36 8.64
CA VAL A 66 -8.43 -4.76 8.38
C VAL A 66 -8.15 -4.99 6.90
N GLU A 67 -9.13 -5.49 6.12
CA GLU A 67 -8.91 -5.66 4.68
C GLU A 67 -8.71 -4.32 3.95
N CYS A 68 -9.28 -3.22 4.46
CA CYS A 68 -9.03 -1.89 3.91
C CYS A 68 -7.58 -1.44 4.12
N CYS A 69 -6.95 -1.87 5.23
CA CYS A 69 -5.55 -1.59 5.53
C CYS A 69 -4.64 -2.49 4.68
N ILE A 70 -4.97 -3.78 4.52
CA ILE A 70 -4.20 -4.68 3.64
C ILE A 70 -4.20 -4.18 2.18
N GLU A 71 -5.34 -3.73 1.67
CA GLU A 71 -5.43 -3.12 0.33
C GLU A 71 -4.63 -1.82 0.21
N HIS A 72 -4.57 -1.04 1.28
CA HIS A 72 -3.76 0.18 1.36
C HIS A 72 -2.27 -0.12 1.36
N ASP A 73 -1.85 -1.15 2.11
CA ASP A 73 -0.48 -1.64 2.17
C ASP A 73 0.02 -2.09 0.80
N LYS A 74 -0.81 -2.77 -0.01
CA LYS A 74 -0.43 -3.16 -1.40
C LYS A 74 0.01 -1.95 -2.23
N GLU A 75 -0.73 -0.86 -2.11
CA GLU A 75 -0.44 0.40 -2.82
C GLU A 75 0.77 1.13 -2.21
N TYR A 76 0.90 1.10 -0.87
CA TYR A 76 2.05 1.65 -0.16
C TYR A 76 3.35 0.90 -0.45
N TRP A 77 3.30 -0.42 -0.58
CA TRP A 77 4.41 -1.25 -1.03
C TRP A 77 4.84 -0.84 -2.45
N CYS A 78 3.86 -0.69 -3.34
CA CYS A 78 4.09 -0.35 -4.74
C CYS A 78 4.67 1.07 -4.93
N GLY A 79 4.20 2.03 -4.15
CA GLY A 79 4.63 3.42 -4.21
C GLY A 79 4.17 4.16 -5.47
N GLY A 80 4.88 5.24 -5.82
CA GLY A 80 4.57 6.09 -6.98
C GLY A 80 4.53 7.57 -6.63
N SER A 81 3.68 8.33 -7.33
CA SER A 81 3.61 9.79 -7.19
C SER A 81 2.89 10.24 -5.92
N ARG A 82 3.06 11.53 -5.57
CA ARG A 82 2.34 12.15 -4.45
C ARG A 82 0.82 12.10 -4.63
N VAL A 83 0.35 12.13 -5.87
CA VAL A 83 -1.08 12.02 -6.22
C VAL A 83 -1.59 10.62 -5.90
N LYS A 84 -0.88 9.58 -6.36
CA LYS A 84 -1.21 8.18 -6.06
C LYS A 84 -1.27 7.89 -4.57
N ARG A 85 -0.33 8.40 -3.78
CA ARG A 85 -0.39 8.29 -2.31
C ARG A 85 -1.69 8.86 -1.76
N LYS A 86 -2.07 10.06 -2.20
CA LYS A 86 -3.32 10.70 -1.74
C LYS A 86 -4.56 9.90 -2.16
N GLU A 87 -4.58 9.37 -3.37
CA GLU A 87 -5.66 8.52 -3.87
C GLU A 87 -5.78 7.23 -3.04
N SER A 88 -4.66 6.60 -2.74
CA SER A 88 -4.56 5.43 -1.87
C SER A 88 -5.14 5.70 -0.49
N ASP A 89 -4.71 6.79 0.16
CA ASP A 89 -5.19 7.17 1.48
C ASP A 89 -6.71 7.47 1.49
N LEU A 90 -7.23 8.08 0.42
CA LEU A 90 -8.66 8.34 0.25
C LEU A 90 -9.45 7.05 -0.01
N LYS A 91 -8.90 6.09 -0.75
CA LYS A 91 -9.49 4.77 -0.98
C LYS A 91 -9.62 4.01 0.34
N MET A 92 -8.55 3.99 1.16
CA MET A 92 -8.58 3.41 2.50
C MET A 92 -9.68 4.06 3.35
N LYS A 93 -9.69 5.40 3.43
CA LYS A 93 -10.73 6.16 4.16
C LYS A 93 -12.15 5.78 3.70
N SER A 94 -12.37 5.72 2.39
CA SER A 94 -13.68 5.38 1.81
C SER A 94 -14.10 3.94 2.16
N CYS A 95 -13.18 2.98 2.07
CA CYS A 95 -13.41 1.58 2.43
C CYS A 95 -13.83 1.44 3.90
N ILE A 96 -13.08 2.06 4.83
CA ILE A 96 -13.37 2.02 6.27
C ILE A 96 -14.72 2.70 6.57
N ALA A 97 -15.02 3.83 5.93
CA ALA A 97 -16.27 4.54 6.13
C ALA A 97 -17.49 3.73 5.65
N LYS A 98 -17.39 3.03 4.50
CA LYS A 98 -18.46 2.16 3.96
C LYS A 98 -18.79 0.99 4.88
N LYS A 99 -17.85 0.56 5.72
CA LYS A 99 -18.03 -0.46 6.75
C LYS A 99 -18.69 0.06 8.03
N GLY A 100 -19.08 1.35 8.08
CA GLY A 100 -19.71 1.96 9.25
C GLY A 100 -18.74 2.64 10.21
N PHE A 101 -17.43 2.66 9.91
CA PHE A 101 -16.39 3.17 10.82
C PHE A 101 -15.88 4.57 10.43
N GLY A 102 -16.78 5.49 10.06
CA GLY A 102 -16.43 6.82 9.52
C GLY A 102 -15.53 7.68 10.40
N TYR A 103 -15.69 7.62 11.74
CA TYR A 103 -14.78 8.32 12.66
C TYR A 103 -13.34 7.77 12.57
N ARG A 104 -13.19 6.44 12.59
CA ARG A 104 -11.88 5.77 12.45
C ARG A 104 -11.26 6.07 11.09
N ALA A 105 -12.07 6.06 10.03
CA ALA A 105 -11.63 6.40 8.68
C ALA A 105 -10.97 7.79 8.60
N ASN A 106 -11.55 8.80 9.27
CA ASN A 106 -10.96 10.14 9.33
C ASN A 106 -9.64 10.18 10.12
N LEU A 107 -9.61 9.51 11.27
CA LEU A 107 -8.42 9.44 12.12
C LEU A 107 -7.25 8.74 11.41
N MET A 108 -7.52 7.57 10.83
CA MET A 108 -6.52 6.78 10.09
C MET A 108 -6.04 7.52 8.85
N TYR A 109 -6.93 8.19 8.10
CA TYR A 109 -6.53 9.05 6.98
C TYR A 109 -5.55 10.14 7.43
N LEU A 110 -5.84 10.86 8.52
CA LEU A 110 -4.94 11.88 9.04
C LEU A 110 -3.59 11.27 9.46
N GLY A 111 -3.63 10.12 10.15
CA GLY A 111 -2.46 9.36 10.56
C GLY A 111 -1.55 9.01 9.39
N VAL A 112 -2.07 8.35 8.35
CA VAL A 112 -1.25 7.95 7.19
C VAL A 112 -0.72 9.15 6.40
N ARG A 113 -1.47 10.27 6.33
CA ARG A 113 -1.01 11.49 5.64
C ARG A 113 0.21 12.10 6.32
N LEU A 114 0.26 12.08 7.65
CA LEU A 114 1.35 12.65 8.45
C LEU A 114 2.49 11.65 8.71
N GLY A 115 2.17 10.38 8.91
CA GLY A 115 3.06 9.36 9.48
C GLY A 115 3.67 8.35 8.51
N ALA A 116 3.46 8.48 7.18
CA ALA A 116 3.99 7.52 6.20
C ALA A 116 4.61 8.16 4.93
N HIS A 117 5.22 9.34 5.08
CA HIS A 117 6.01 9.99 4.03
C HIS A 117 7.17 9.11 3.51
N PRO A 118 7.46 9.09 2.19
CA PRO A 118 8.44 8.18 1.56
C PRO A 118 9.89 8.34 2.05
N LEU A 119 10.26 9.52 2.56
CA LEU A 119 11.61 9.77 3.08
C LEU A 119 11.76 9.46 4.58
N MET A 120 10.69 9.08 5.28
CA MET A 120 10.84 8.70 6.69
C MET A 120 11.44 7.31 6.81
N PRO A 121 12.31 7.07 7.81
CA PRO A 121 12.97 5.78 8.03
C PRO A 121 12.03 4.78 8.76
N VAL A 122 10.79 4.66 8.29
CA VAL A 122 9.79 3.74 8.82
C VAL A 122 9.50 2.61 7.81
N PRO A 123 9.23 1.38 8.25
CA PRO A 123 9.03 0.24 7.36
C PRO A 123 7.70 0.29 6.60
N TRP A 124 6.69 1.04 7.07
CA TRP A 124 5.38 1.23 6.42
C TRP A 124 5.29 2.50 5.56
N ARG A 125 6.43 3.09 5.18
CA ARG A 125 6.46 4.33 4.37
C ARG A 125 5.88 4.12 2.97
N TRP A 126 5.44 5.19 2.32
CA TRP A 126 5.12 5.13 0.89
C TRP A 126 6.31 4.64 0.06
N GLY A 127 6.09 3.61 -0.76
CA GLY A 127 7.10 2.91 -1.54
C GLY A 127 8.00 1.98 -0.75
N TYR A 128 7.53 1.38 0.35
CA TYR A 128 8.40 0.56 1.21
C TYR A 128 8.94 -0.71 0.55
N GLY A 129 8.33 -1.18 -0.54
CA GLY A 129 8.86 -2.29 -1.34
C GLY A 129 10.19 -1.97 -2.02
N TRP A 130 10.57 -0.70 -2.11
CA TRP A 130 11.84 -0.25 -2.69
C TRP A 130 12.89 0.02 -1.62
N SER A 131 14.17 -0.04 -2.00
CA SER A 131 15.26 0.39 -1.11
C SER A 131 15.07 1.85 -0.66
N TRP A 132 15.26 2.08 0.64
CA TRP A 132 15.28 3.43 1.20
C TRP A 132 16.67 4.05 1.03
N PRO A 133 16.78 5.37 0.75
CA PRO A 133 15.70 6.32 0.53
C PRO A 133 15.18 6.31 -0.92
N ARG A 134 13.87 6.46 -1.08
CA ARG A 134 13.21 6.71 -2.37
C ARG A 134 12.13 7.75 -2.16
N GLY A 135 12.13 8.82 -2.96
CA GLY A 135 11.11 9.88 -2.92
C GLY A 135 9.85 9.54 -3.71
N TYR A 136 9.00 10.53 -3.93
CA TYR A 136 7.89 10.39 -4.89
C TYR A 136 8.42 10.27 -6.32
N GLU A 137 7.69 9.52 -7.13
CA GLU A 137 7.89 9.50 -8.57
C GLU A 137 7.09 10.63 -9.23
N GLU A 138 7.51 11.03 -10.43
CA GLU A 138 6.74 11.97 -11.23
C GLU A 138 5.35 11.42 -11.51
N ALA A 139 4.34 12.28 -11.48
CA ALA A 139 3.01 11.88 -11.89
C ALA A 139 3.02 11.58 -13.39
N GLU A 140 2.49 10.41 -13.78
CA GLU A 140 2.24 10.16 -15.20
C GLU A 140 1.32 11.26 -15.71
N LYS A 141 1.73 11.95 -16.79
CA LYS A 141 0.93 13.03 -17.36
C LYS A 141 -0.42 12.44 -17.74
N ARG A 142 -1.50 12.98 -17.16
CA ARG A 142 -2.86 12.64 -17.57
C ARG A 142 -3.01 13.01 -19.04
N SER A 143 -2.96 12.03 -19.94
CA SER A 143 -3.34 12.24 -21.33
C SER A 143 -4.74 12.87 -21.33
N PRO A 144 -4.96 14.01 -22.02
CA PRO A 144 -6.29 14.60 -22.07
C PRO A 144 -7.23 13.58 -22.69
N SER A 145 -8.22 13.13 -21.91
CA SER A 145 -9.33 12.35 -22.44
C SER A 145 -9.99 13.18 -23.53
N GLY A 146 -9.94 12.70 -24.77
CA GLY A 146 -10.54 13.37 -25.91
C GLY A 146 -12.01 13.66 -25.64
N SER A 147 -12.33 14.95 -25.43
CA SER A 147 -13.66 15.47 -25.67
C SER A 147 -13.55 16.36 -26.91
N SER A 148 -13.88 15.77 -28.05
CA SER A 148 -14.17 16.52 -29.27
C SER A 148 -15.46 17.30 -29.01
N PHE A 149 -15.36 18.52 -28.48
CA PHE A 149 -16.44 19.48 -28.61
C PHE A 149 -16.37 20.01 -30.04
N LYS A 150 -17.17 19.41 -30.94
CA LYS A 150 -17.45 20.02 -32.24
C LYS A 150 -18.20 21.33 -31.98
N ALA A 151 -17.59 22.45 -32.35
CA ALA A 151 -18.27 23.73 -32.39
C ALA A 151 -19.42 23.64 -33.41
N GLY A 152 -20.66 23.84 -32.94
CA GLY A 152 -21.82 24.00 -33.81
C GLY A 152 -21.73 25.29 -34.64
N PRO A 153 -22.35 25.34 -35.82
CA PRO A 153 -22.23 26.49 -36.72
C PRO A 153 -22.89 27.74 -36.13
N LYS A 154 -22.19 28.88 -36.26
CA LYS A 154 -22.75 30.20 -35.96
C LYS A 154 -23.83 30.54 -36.98
N VAL A 155 -25.06 30.70 -36.52
CA VAL A 155 -26.14 31.33 -37.28
C VAL A 155 -25.83 32.84 -37.36
N LYS A 156 -25.92 33.39 -38.57
CA LYS A 156 -25.80 34.83 -38.83
C LYS A 156 -27.13 35.53 -38.59
#